data_AF-A0A2I0P3T0-F1
#
_entry.id   AF-A0A2I0P3T0-F1
#
_cell.length_a   1.000
_cell.length_b   1.000
_cell.length_c   1.000
_cell.angle_alpha   90.00
_cell.angle_beta   90.00
_cell.angle_gamma   90.00
#
_symmetry.space_group_name_H-M   'P 1'
#
loop_
_entity.id
_entity.type
_entity.pdbx_description
1 polymer ?
#
loop_
_entity_poly.entity_id
_entity_poly.type
_entity_poly.pdbx_seq_one_letter_code
_entity_poly.pdbx_strand_id
1 'polypeptide(L)'
;MQLFDLYYLFIWIILLILLQIIIFLSFYPRFGHVALPISFSGSILIFSLISWYITILGLSLNYTLFVFTLLGILGIVLNYANHRSQVENWHQYYIVFFYCFAVFLLARILSPNILGEEKFMDFAYIHSLYRYPVIPPVDIWYSGEPFTVYYYYGYWIFASLGSLLKIPPQILFNLALPTIAAFTAVNLYGIGTLFSKRYSFITLSLVFFPTIGLIWLLISGYSLLDAYNGSFHIINGEFGHSFNAGE
;
A
#
# COMPACT_ATOMS: atom_id res chain seq x y z
N MET A 1 -16.10 2.12 12.46
CA MET A 1 -15.90 2.79 11.15
C MET A 1 -17.15 3.58 10.85
N GLN A 2 -17.04 4.91 10.77
CA GLN A 2 -18.19 5.77 10.48
C GLN A 2 -18.51 5.70 8.98
N LEU A 3 -19.72 6.09 8.57
CA LEU A 3 -20.14 6.15 7.15
C LEU A 3 -19.16 6.97 6.28
N PHE A 4 -18.55 7.99 6.87
CA PHE A 4 -17.54 8.85 6.24
C PHE A 4 -16.23 8.11 5.92
N ASP A 5 -15.81 7.17 6.77
CA ASP A 5 -14.60 6.37 6.55
C ASP A 5 -14.77 5.41 5.37
N LEU A 6 -15.99 4.88 5.17
CA LEU A 6 -16.32 3.98 4.06
C LEU A 6 -16.20 4.70 2.71
N TYR A 7 -16.62 5.96 2.65
CA TYR A 7 -16.46 6.77 1.43
C TYR A 7 -14.97 6.85 1.01
N TYR A 8 -14.07 7.14 1.94
CA TYR A 8 -12.63 7.21 1.65
C TYR A 8 -12.04 5.87 1.22
N LEU A 9 -12.48 4.78 1.86
CA LEU A 9 -12.11 3.43 1.46
C LEU A 9 -12.50 3.15 0.00
N PHE A 10 -13.73 3.50 -0.40
CA PHE A 10 -14.21 3.26 -1.76
C PHE A 10 -13.44 4.08 -2.79
N ILE A 11 -13.26 5.39 -2.57
CA ILE A 11 -12.50 6.22 -3.54
C ILE A 11 -11.03 5.79 -3.63
N TRP A 12 -10.45 5.31 -2.53
CA TRP A 12 -9.08 4.79 -2.51
C TRP A 12 -8.97 3.55 -3.40
N ILE A 13 -9.83 2.55 -3.20
CA ILE A 13 -9.86 1.34 -4.02
C ILE A 13 -10.10 1.68 -5.49
N ILE A 14 -11.05 2.57 -5.79
CA ILE A 14 -11.34 3.00 -7.16
C ILE A 14 -10.09 3.61 -7.81
N LEU A 15 -9.40 4.53 -7.12
CA LEU A 15 -8.17 5.12 -7.64
C LEU A 15 -7.10 4.06 -7.92
N LEU A 16 -6.86 3.15 -6.98
CA LEU A 16 -5.87 2.09 -7.14
C LEU A 16 -6.15 1.22 -8.37
N ILE A 17 -7.41 0.82 -8.56
CA ILE A 17 -7.84 -0.01 -9.69
C ILE A 17 -7.74 0.77 -11.00
N LEU A 18 -8.12 2.05 -11.04
CA LEU A 18 -7.98 2.88 -12.24
C LEU A 18 -6.52 3.03 -12.67
N LEU A 19 -5.61 3.32 -11.74
CA LEU A 19 -4.18 3.41 -12.03
C LEU A 19 -3.62 2.06 -12.51
N GLN A 20 -4.03 0.97 -11.88
CA GLN A 20 -3.64 -0.40 -12.23
C GLN A 20 -4.12 -0.80 -13.64
N ILE A 21 -5.36 -0.47 -14.02
CA ILE A 21 -5.92 -0.77 -15.34
C ILE A 21 -5.16 -0.02 -16.43
N ILE A 22 -4.85 1.26 -16.22
CA ILE A 22 -4.09 2.06 -17.20
C ILE A 22 -2.74 1.38 -17.47
N ILE A 23 -1.98 1.07 -16.43
CA ILE A 23 -0.68 0.40 -16.59
C ILE A 23 -0.82 -0.99 -17.18
N PHE A 24 -1.83 -1.77 -16.76
CA PHE A 24 -2.09 -3.09 -17.31
C PHE A 24 -2.28 -3.03 -18.83
N LEU A 25 -3.14 -2.14 -19.31
CA LEU A 25 -3.41 -1.99 -20.75
C LEU A 25 -2.17 -1.52 -21.52
N SER A 26 -1.37 -0.62 -20.95
CA SER A 26 -0.11 -0.17 -21.57
C SER A 26 0.97 -1.26 -21.60
N PHE A 27 1.02 -2.14 -20.60
CA PHE A 27 2.10 -3.13 -20.41
C PHE A 27 1.77 -4.51 -20.98
N TYR A 28 0.49 -4.86 -21.07
CA TYR A 28 0.04 -6.17 -21.53
C TYR A 28 0.67 -6.62 -22.85
N PRO A 29 0.78 -5.78 -23.89
CA PRO A 29 1.35 -6.20 -25.17
C PRO A 29 2.84 -6.58 -25.12
N ARG A 30 3.57 -6.16 -24.08
CA ARG A 30 5.00 -6.46 -23.90
C ARG A 30 5.26 -7.58 -22.90
N PHE A 31 4.52 -7.58 -21.80
CA PHE A 31 4.74 -8.51 -20.68
C PHE A 31 3.76 -9.69 -20.65
N GLY A 32 2.73 -9.69 -21.51
CA GLY A 32 1.74 -10.76 -21.62
C GLY A 32 1.06 -11.07 -20.29
N HIS A 33 1.08 -12.34 -19.88
CA HIS A 33 0.45 -12.82 -18.66
C HIS A 33 1.01 -12.22 -17.36
N VAL A 34 2.26 -11.73 -17.36
CA VAL A 34 2.89 -11.11 -16.18
C VAL A 34 2.50 -9.63 -16.01
N ALA A 35 1.91 -9.03 -17.03
CA ALA A 35 1.52 -7.62 -16.99
C ALA A 35 0.48 -7.32 -15.90
N LEU A 36 -0.43 -8.26 -15.63
CA LEU A 36 -1.50 -8.08 -14.66
C LEU A 36 -0.97 -7.97 -13.22
N PRO A 37 -0.15 -8.90 -12.68
CA PRO A 37 0.40 -8.73 -11.35
C PRO A 37 1.32 -7.50 -11.23
N ILE A 38 2.19 -7.27 -12.23
CA ILE A 38 3.12 -6.12 -12.23
C ILE A 38 2.37 -4.79 -12.17
N SER A 39 1.21 -4.67 -12.84
CA SER A 39 0.51 -3.39 -12.92
C SER A 39 -0.04 -2.90 -11.58
N PHE A 40 -0.29 -3.78 -10.60
CA PHE A 40 -0.71 -3.35 -9.26
C PHE A 40 0.36 -2.46 -8.62
N SER A 41 1.55 -3.01 -8.35
CA SER A 41 2.64 -2.23 -7.74
C SER A 41 3.24 -1.21 -8.71
N GLY A 42 3.37 -1.57 -9.99
CA GLY A 42 3.93 -0.70 -11.01
C GLY A 42 3.14 0.60 -11.17
N SER A 43 1.80 0.55 -11.04
CA SER A 43 0.98 1.75 -11.15
C SER A 43 1.26 2.80 -10.07
N ILE A 44 1.31 2.40 -8.80
CA ILE A 44 1.64 3.32 -7.72
C ILE A 44 3.09 3.81 -7.82
N LEU A 45 4.04 2.94 -8.17
CA LEU A 45 5.46 3.32 -8.26
C LEU A 45 5.73 4.31 -9.42
N ILE A 46 5.11 4.09 -10.58
CA ILE A 46 5.20 5.02 -11.72
C ILE A 46 4.50 6.33 -11.35
N PHE A 47 3.33 6.26 -10.71
CA PHE A 47 2.61 7.44 -10.24
C PHE A 47 3.42 8.27 -9.24
N SER A 48 4.03 7.61 -8.24
CA SER A 48 4.84 8.27 -7.22
C SER A 48 6.09 8.90 -7.82
N LEU A 49 6.70 8.25 -8.82
CA LEU A 49 7.86 8.80 -9.52
C LEU A 49 7.49 10.04 -10.33
N ILE A 50 6.40 10.00 -11.09
CA ILE A 50 5.91 11.15 -11.87
C ILE A 50 5.56 12.31 -10.92
N SER A 51 4.82 12.06 -9.85
CA SER A 51 4.46 13.11 -8.88
C SER A 51 5.67 13.71 -8.20
N TRP A 52 6.67 12.88 -7.87
CA TRP A 52 7.90 13.32 -7.24
C TRP A 52 8.65 14.31 -8.14
N TYR A 53 8.83 13.98 -9.42
CA TYR A 53 9.48 14.90 -10.38
C TYR A 53 8.64 16.15 -10.68
N ILE A 54 7.33 16.03 -10.84
CA ILE A 54 6.43 17.20 -11.04
C ILE A 54 6.58 18.18 -9.88
N THR A 55 6.61 17.66 -8.66
CA THR A 55 6.71 18.49 -7.46
C THR A 55 8.11 19.11 -7.30
N ILE A 56 9.19 18.40 -7.68
CA ILE A 56 10.55 18.98 -7.73
C ILE A 56 10.63 20.15 -8.71
N LEU A 57 9.89 20.09 -9.82
CA LEU A 57 9.79 21.20 -10.77
C LEU A 57 8.94 22.37 -10.25
N GLY A 58 8.42 22.29 -9.02
CA GLY A 58 7.55 23.30 -8.42
C GLY A 58 6.13 23.33 -9.00
N LEU A 59 5.74 22.30 -9.77
CA LEU A 59 4.41 22.20 -10.35
C LEU A 59 3.41 21.60 -9.36
N SER A 60 2.13 21.93 -9.53
CA SER A 60 1.06 21.37 -8.71
C SER A 60 0.98 19.84 -8.87
N LEU A 61 0.79 19.14 -7.75
CA LEU A 61 0.61 17.69 -7.71
C LEU A 61 -0.53 17.20 -8.63
N ASN A 62 -1.54 18.03 -8.89
CA ASN A 62 -2.67 17.73 -9.77
C ASN A 62 -2.25 17.36 -11.20
N TYR A 63 -1.12 17.92 -11.69
CA TYR A 63 -0.59 17.60 -13.01
C TYR A 63 -0.13 16.14 -13.12
N THR A 64 0.11 15.46 -11.99
CA THR A 64 0.48 14.03 -11.99
C THR A 64 -0.59 13.17 -12.65
N LEU A 65 -1.87 13.37 -12.33
CA LEU A 65 -2.95 12.60 -12.94
C LEU A 65 -3.02 12.81 -14.45
N PHE A 66 -2.82 14.05 -14.90
CA PHE A 66 -2.77 14.38 -16.33
C PHE A 66 -1.59 13.69 -17.03
N VAL A 67 -0.37 13.82 -16.50
CA VAL A 67 0.83 13.20 -17.10
C VAL A 67 0.74 11.68 -17.06
N PHE A 68 0.29 11.09 -15.95
CA PHE A 68 0.13 9.65 -15.80
C PHE A 68 -0.88 9.08 -16.80
N THR A 69 -2.06 9.72 -16.93
CA THR A 69 -3.09 9.29 -17.88
C THR A 69 -2.64 9.47 -19.32
N LEU A 70 -1.97 10.59 -19.65
CA LEU A 70 -1.41 10.84 -20.98
C LEU A 70 -0.39 9.75 -21.37
N LEU A 71 0.59 9.46 -20.51
CA LEU A 71 1.59 8.42 -20.76
C LEU A 71 0.96 7.03 -20.87
N GLY A 72 -0.05 6.75 -20.03
CA GLY A 72 -0.83 5.52 -20.10
C GLY A 72 -1.55 5.36 -21.44
N ILE A 73 -2.28 6.38 -21.89
CA ILE A 73 -2.98 6.39 -23.18
C ILE A 73 -2.00 6.25 -24.34
N LEU A 74 -0.87 6.99 -24.32
CA LEU A 74 0.19 6.83 -25.32
C LEU A 74 0.72 5.40 -25.35
N GLY A 75 0.94 4.79 -24.20
CA GLY A 75 1.33 3.38 -24.09
C GLY A 75 0.29 2.43 -24.67
N ILE A 76 -1.00 2.71 -24.50
CA ILE A 76 -2.09 1.89 -25.08
C ILE A 76 -2.09 2.04 -26.61
N VAL A 77 -2.04 3.27 -27.13
CA VAL A 77 -2.09 3.57 -28.57
C VAL A 77 -0.90 2.94 -29.30
N LEU A 78 0.32 3.12 -28.78
CA LEU A 78 1.53 2.58 -29.39
C LEU A 78 1.54 1.05 -29.47
N ASN A 79 0.79 0.37 -28.60
CA ASN A 79 0.74 -1.08 -28.55
C ASN A 79 -0.60 -1.67 -29.05
N TYR A 80 -1.45 -0.86 -29.69
CA TYR A 80 -2.79 -1.26 -30.13
C TYR A 80 -2.79 -2.41 -31.16
N ALA A 81 -1.74 -2.57 -31.97
CA ALA A 81 -1.68 -3.58 -33.03
C ALA A 81 -1.56 -5.05 -32.52
N ASN A 82 -1.21 -5.28 -31.26
CA ASN A 82 -0.94 -6.62 -30.70
C ASN A 82 -2.14 -7.25 -29.95
N HIS A 83 -3.38 -6.91 -30.33
CA HIS A 83 -4.59 -7.21 -29.56
C HIS A 83 -5.07 -8.67 -29.64
N ARG A 84 -4.63 -9.50 -28.68
CA ARG A 84 -5.51 -10.45 -27.97
C ARG A 84 -5.11 -10.51 -26.49
N SER A 85 -5.84 -9.80 -25.64
CA SER A 85 -5.68 -9.88 -24.20
C SER A 85 -6.40 -11.10 -23.63
N GLN A 86 -5.66 -12.18 -23.42
CA GLN A 86 -6.15 -13.38 -22.78
C GLN A 86 -5.26 -13.70 -21.59
N VAL A 87 -5.53 -13.01 -20.47
CA VAL A 87 -4.97 -13.40 -19.18
C VAL A 87 -5.87 -14.51 -18.62
N GLU A 88 -5.37 -15.74 -18.64
CA GLU A 88 -5.99 -16.85 -17.92
C GLU A 88 -6.08 -16.49 -16.43
N ASN A 89 -7.22 -16.82 -15.81
CA ASN A 89 -7.41 -16.69 -14.36
C ASN A 89 -7.20 -15.27 -13.79
N TRP A 90 -7.47 -14.22 -14.57
CA TRP A 90 -7.36 -12.83 -14.12
C TRP A 90 -8.09 -12.55 -12.79
N HIS A 91 -9.24 -13.18 -12.56
CA HIS A 91 -10.05 -13.05 -11.35
C HIS A 91 -9.30 -13.48 -10.09
N GLN A 92 -8.38 -14.44 -10.17
CA GLN A 92 -7.61 -14.91 -9.02
C GLN A 92 -6.73 -13.80 -8.45
N TYR A 93 -6.14 -12.95 -9.29
CA TYR A 93 -5.32 -11.82 -8.84
C TYR A 93 -6.15 -10.81 -8.05
N TYR A 94 -7.37 -10.51 -8.51
CA TYR A 94 -8.28 -9.61 -7.78
C TYR A 94 -8.80 -10.24 -6.49
N ILE A 95 -9.09 -11.55 -6.48
CA ILE A 95 -9.44 -12.28 -5.26
C ILE A 95 -8.29 -12.19 -4.24
N VAL A 96 -7.04 -12.45 -4.66
CA VAL A 96 -5.86 -12.32 -3.81
C VAL A 96 -5.70 -10.89 -3.30
N PHE A 97 -5.86 -9.90 -4.16
CA PHE A 97 -5.82 -8.47 -3.80
C PHE A 97 -6.87 -8.16 -2.72
N PHE A 98 -8.15 -8.38 -3.00
CA PHE A 98 -9.24 -8.02 -2.09
C PHE A 98 -9.20 -8.81 -0.79
N TYR A 99 -8.86 -10.11 -0.85
CA TYR A 99 -8.71 -10.94 0.33
C TYR A 99 -7.60 -10.42 1.25
N CYS A 100 -6.38 -10.24 0.73
CA CYS A 100 -5.26 -9.77 1.53
C CYS A 100 -5.47 -8.34 2.02
N PHE A 101 -6.03 -7.47 1.18
CA PHE A 101 -6.39 -6.12 1.57
C PHE A 101 -7.40 -6.13 2.73
N ALA A 102 -8.46 -6.95 2.65
CA ALA A 102 -9.47 -7.05 3.70
C ALA A 102 -8.88 -7.61 5.01
N VAL A 103 -8.03 -8.64 4.95
CA VAL A 103 -7.39 -9.22 6.16
C VAL A 103 -6.53 -8.17 6.88
N PHE A 104 -5.68 -7.45 6.15
CA PHE A 104 -4.83 -6.41 6.76
C PHE A 104 -5.63 -5.16 7.16
N LEU A 105 -6.70 -4.83 6.44
CA LEU A 105 -7.60 -3.74 6.83
C LEU A 105 -8.33 -4.09 8.14
N LEU A 106 -8.79 -5.33 8.30
CA LEU A 106 -9.40 -5.80 9.55
C LEU A 106 -8.42 -5.69 10.71
N ALA A 107 -7.16 -6.08 10.51
CA ALA A 107 -6.12 -5.88 11.52
C ALA A 107 -5.97 -4.40 11.92
N ARG A 108 -6.01 -3.47 10.94
CA ARG A 108 -6.00 -2.02 11.23
C ARG A 108 -7.29 -1.53 11.88
N ILE A 109 -8.45 -2.11 11.59
CA ILE A 109 -9.73 -1.75 12.25
C ILE A 109 -9.72 -2.19 13.72
N LEU A 110 -9.08 -3.30 14.05
CA LEU A 110 -8.94 -3.78 15.44
C LEU A 110 -7.98 -2.92 16.26
N SER A 111 -6.95 -2.36 15.64
CA SER A 111 -6.00 -1.42 16.28
C SER A 111 -5.72 -0.20 15.40
N PRO A 112 -6.71 0.71 15.24
CA PRO A 112 -6.59 1.86 14.34
C PRO A 112 -5.70 2.96 14.90
N ASN A 113 -5.46 2.92 16.22
CA ASN A 113 -4.70 3.92 16.94
C ASN A 113 -3.26 4.00 16.41
N ILE A 114 -2.78 5.24 16.31
CA ILE A 114 -1.41 5.57 15.92
C ILE A 114 -0.64 5.80 17.21
N LEU A 115 -0.26 4.69 17.84
CA LEU A 115 0.46 4.65 19.11
C LEU A 115 1.80 3.94 18.92
N GLY A 116 2.81 4.37 19.68
CA GLY A 116 4.19 3.90 19.57
C GLY A 116 5.07 4.87 18.78
N GLU A 117 6.36 4.90 19.14
CA GLU A 117 7.32 5.90 18.64
C GLU A 117 7.46 5.85 17.12
N GLU A 118 7.61 4.65 16.54
CA GLU A 118 7.76 4.47 15.09
C GLU A 118 6.50 4.90 14.31
N LYS A 119 5.31 4.48 14.76
CA LYS A 119 4.05 4.83 14.08
C LYS A 119 3.75 6.33 14.17
N PHE A 120 4.12 6.97 15.29
CA PHE A 120 3.98 8.41 15.44
C PHE A 120 4.86 9.16 14.42
N MET A 121 6.11 8.74 14.28
CA MET A 121 7.03 9.30 13.28
C MET A 121 6.53 9.09 11.85
N ASP A 122 6.10 7.88 11.49
CA ASP A 122 5.55 7.57 10.17
C ASP A 122 4.33 8.46 9.84
N PHE A 123 3.44 8.63 10.82
CA PHE A 123 2.25 9.47 10.66
C PHE A 123 2.60 10.95 10.50
N ALA A 124 3.59 11.45 11.25
CA ALA A 124 4.08 12.82 11.12
C ALA A 124 4.63 13.09 9.70
N TYR A 125 5.38 12.14 9.11
CA TYR A 125 5.82 12.26 7.71
C TYR A 125 4.66 12.31 6.72
N ILE A 126 3.70 11.39 6.82
CA ILE A 126 2.51 11.41 5.95
C ILE A 126 1.78 12.74 6.09
N HIS A 127 1.61 13.24 7.32
CA HIS A 127 0.91 14.49 7.58
C HIS A 127 1.66 15.71 7.01
N SER A 128 2.99 15.76 7.14
CA SER A 128 3.83 16.85 6.57
C SER A 128 3.70 16.89 5.06
N LEU A 129 3.92 15.75 4.39
CA LEU A 129 3.85 15.61 2.93
C LEU A 129 2.43 15.85 2.38
N TYR A 130 1.40 15.44 3.13
CA TYR A 130 0.01 15.68 2.77
C TYR A 130 -0.35 17.17 2.82
N ARG A 131 0.09 17.87 3.88
CA ARG A 131 -0.24 19.28 4.10
C ARG A 131 0.53 20.20 3.15
N TYR A 132 1.79 19.88 2.91
CA TYR A 132 2.68 20.60 2.02
C TYR A 132 3.35 19.60 1.07
N PRO A 133 2.71 19.29 -0.07
CA PRO A 133 3.28 18.37 -1.06
C PRO A 133 4.38 19.08 -1.83
N VAL A 134 5.51 19.33 -1.16
CA VAL A 134 6.73 19.95 -1.67
C VAL A 134 7.90 19.01 -1.46
N ILE A 135 8.89 19.09 -2.34
CA ILE A 135 10.09 18.25 -2.28
C ILE A 135 11.33 19.15 -2.36
N PRO A 136 12.27 19.05 -1.40
CA PRO A 136 12.22 18.23 -0.18
C PRO A 136 11.09 18.66 0.78
N PRO A 137 10.55 17.75 1.61
CA PRO A 137 9.51 18.12 2.56
C PRO A 137 10.03 18.99 3.69
N VAL A 138 9.10 19.63 4.41
CA VAL A 138 9.41 20.32 5.67
C VAL A 138 9.82 19.28 6.72
N ASP A 139 10.92 19.54 7.41
CA ASP A 139 11.40 18.69 8.50
C ASP A 139 10.36 18.65 9.64
N ILE A 140 10.00 17.43 10.06
CA ILE A 140 8.99 17.19 11.11
C ILE A 140 9.54 17.37 12.52
N TRP A 141 10.87 17.38 12.68
CA TRP A 141 11.59 17.51 13.95
C TRP A 141 12.21 18.90 14.12
N TYR A 142 12.54 19.59 13.02
CA TYR A 142 13.15 20.91 13.06
C TYR A 142 12.39 21.93 12.19
N SER A 143 11.51 22.69 12.84
CA SER A 143 10.58 23.61 12.19
C SER A 143 11.28 24.63 11.28
N GLY A 144 10.79 24.72 10.04
CA GLY A 144 11.18 25.76 9.09
C GLY A 144 12.38 25.41 8.21
N GLU A 145 13.11 24.33 8.51
CA GLU A 145 14.16 23.83 7.64
C GLU A 145 13.65 22.75 6.68
N PRO A 146 14.25 22.65 5.48
CA PRO A 146 14.00 21.54 4.59
C PRO A 146 14.59 20.26 5.18
N PHE A 147 13.85 19.17 5.05
CA PHE A 147 14.33 17.85 5.41
C PHE A 147 15.48 17.44 4.48
N THR A 148 16.67 17.20 5.04
CA THR A 148 17.90 16.97 4.27
C THR A 148 18.18 15.50 3.94
N VAL A 149 17.36 14.57 4.45
CA VAL A 149 17.59 13.12 4.35
C VAL A 149 16.58 12.43 3.43
N TYR A 150 16.96 11.28 2.83
CA TYR A 150 16.19 10.61 1.77
C TYR A 150 15.03 9.69 2.24
N TYR A 151 14.76 9.57 3.54
CA TYR A 151 13.79 8.57 4.04
C TYR A 151 12.31 8.91 3.79
N TYR A 152 11.97 10.05 3.19
CA TYR A 152 10.57 10.46 3.01
C TYR A 152 9.85 9.82 1.81
N TYR A 153 10.59 9.25 0.84
CA TYR A 153 9.99 8.78 -0.42
C TYR A 153 8.97 7.66 -0.20
N GLY A 154 9.19 6.77 0.77
CA GLY A 154 8.22 5.73 1.14
C GLY A 154 6.87 6.31 1.56
N TYR A 155 6.88 7.39 2.33
CA TYR A 155 5.66 8.10 2.74
C TYR A 155 5.07 8.93 1.58
N TRP A 156 5.90 9.48 0.71
CA TRP A 156 5.46 10.23 -0.48
C TRP A 156 4.55 9.40 -1.40
N ILE A 157 4.86 8.11 -1.56
CA ILE A 157 4.05 7.18 -2.37
C ILE A 157 2.56 7.27 -2.00
N PHE A 158 2.25 7.25 -0.70
CA PHE A 158 0.86 7.27 -0.23
C PHE A 158 0.35 8.69 0.01
N ALA A 159 1.18 9.60 0.53
CA ALA A 159 0.79 11.00 0.78
C ALA A 159 0.41 11.73 -0.52
N SER A 160 1.10 11.46 -1.63
CA SER A 160 0.77 12.05 -2.94
C SER A 160 -0.60 11.58 -3.46
N LEU A 161 -0.91 10.29 -3.35
CA LEU A 161 -2.24 9.76 -3.73
C LEU A 161 -3.35 10.26 -2.80
N GLY A 162 -3.11 10.21 -1.49
CA GLY A 162 -4.10 10.59 -0.49
C GLY A 162 -4.43 12.09 -0.51
N SER A 163 -3.45 12.95 -0.74
CA SER A 163 -3.66 14.40 -0.86
C SER A 163 -4.51 14.79 -2.07
N LEU A 164 -4.33 14.12 -3.22
CA LEU A 164 -5.19 14.33 -4.40
C LEU A 164 -6.65 13.98 -4.14
N LEU A 165 -6.89 12.91 -3.39
CA LEU A 165 -8.23 12.48 -2.98
C LEU A 165 -8.76 13.21 -1.74
N LYS A 166 -7.95 14.08 -1.13
CA LYS A 166 -8.25 14.75 0.15
C LYS A 166 -8.68 13.77 1.25
N ILE A 167 -8.03 12.60 1.29
CA ILE A 167 -8.25 11.59 2.33
C ILE A 167 -7.58 12.09 3.62
N PRO A 168 -8.30 12.19 4.75
CA PRO A 168 -7.71 12.55 6.03
C PRO A 168 -6.49 11.69 6.34
N PRO A 169 -5.35 12.28 6.78
CA PRO A 169 -4.11 11.53 6.99
C PRO A 169 -4.28 10.30 7.90
N GLN A 170 -5.16 10.36 8.92
CA GLN A 170 -5.38 9.23 9.84
C GLN A 170 -5.99 8.03 9.11
N ILE A 171 -6.88 8.28 8.16
CA ILE A 171 -7.51 7.24 7.34
C ILE A 171 -6.49 6.73 6.32
N LEU A 172 -5.76 7.64 5.67
CA LEU A 172 -4.72 7.29 4.69
C LEU A 172 -3.64 6.37 5.31
N PHE A 173 -3.16 6.70 6.52
CA PHE A 173 -2.20 5.88 7.26
C PHE A 173 -2.71 4.44 7.44
N ASN A 174 -4.00 4.30 7.78
CA ASN A 174 -4.64 3.00 7.98
C ASN A 174 -4.94 2.24 6.67
N LEU A 175 -4.99 2.93 5.52
CA LEU A 175 -5.20 2.33 4.20
C LEU A 175 -3.88 1.93 3.51
N ALA A 176 -2.78 2.62 3.81
CA ALA A 176 -1.48 2.39 3.18
C ALA A 176 -0.95 0.96 3.42
N LEU A 177 -0.92 0.50 4.67
CA LEU A 177 -0.39 -0.82 5.01
C LEU A 177 -1.19 -1.98 4.37
N PRO A 178 -2.55 -1.99 4.41
CA PRO A 178 -3.34 -2.95 3.65
C PRO A 178 -3.06 -2.94 2.15
N THR A 179 -2.84 -1.77 1.54
CA THR A 179 -2.46 -1.67 0.13
C THR A 179 -1.11 -2.33 -0.14
N ILE A 180 -0.08 -2.06 0.68
CA ILE A 180 1.25 -2.67 0.55
C ILE A 180 1.15 -4.20 0.64
N ALA A 181 0.42 -4.71 1.63
CA ALA A 181 0.25 -6.14 1.84
C ALA A 181 -0.48 -6.80 0.64
N ALA A 182 -1.56 -6.19 0.17
CA ALA A 182 -2.34 -6.70 -0.96
C ALA A 182 -1.54 -6.71 -2.27
N PHE A 183 -0.77 -5.66 -2.53
CA PHE A 183 0.09 -5.57 -3.72
C PHE A 183 1.24 -6.58 -3.66
N THR A 184 1.87 -6.72 -2.49
CA THR A 184 2.88 -7.75 -2.26
C THR A 184 2.31 -9.15 -2.49
N ALA A 185 1.12 -9.43 -1.98
CA ALA A 185 0.42 -10.71 -2.19
C ALA A 185 0.16 -11.00 -3.67
N VAL A 186 -0.34 -10.02 -4.43
CA VAL A 186 -0.57 -10.14 -5.87
C VAL A 186 0.73 -10.40 -6.63
N ASN A 187 1.80 -9.68 -6.31
CA ASN A 187 3.12 -9.89 -6.93
C ASN A 187 3.67 -11.29 -6.62
N LEU A 188 3.60 -11.74 -5.37
CA LEU A 188 4.04 -13.06 -4.96
C LEU A 188 3.23 -14.16 -5.64
N TYR A 189 1.92 -13.99 -5.76
CA TYR A 189 1.07 -14.90 -6.51
C TYR A 189 1.48 -14.95 -7.99
N GLY A 190 1.71 -13.78 -8.61
CA GLY A 190 2.23 -13.65 -9.97
C GLY A 190 3.57 -14.37 -10.16
N ILE A 191 4.52 -14.18 -9.25
CA ILE A 191 5.80 -14.91 -9.23
C ILE A 191 5.56 -16.41 -9.11
N GLY A 192 4.63 -16.84 -8.25
CA GLY A 192 4.26 -18.24 -8.11
C GLY A 192 3.78 -18.87 -9.42
N THR A 193 2.99 -18.14 -10.22
CA THR A 193 2.54 -18.63 -11.53
C THR A 193 3.67 -18.81 -12.55
N LEU A 194 4.80 -18.11 -12.38
CA LEU A 194 6.00 -18.31 -13.22
C LEU A 194 6.71 -19.61 -12.89
N PHE A 195 6.70 -20.04 -11.62
CA PHE A 195 7.32 -21.30 -11.20
C PHE A 195 6.40 -22.51 -11.42
N SER A 196 5.11 -22.40 -11.06
CA SER A 196 4.15 -23.49 -11.19
C SER A 196 2.70 -22.98 -11.24
N LYS A 197 1.94 -23.38 -12.25
CA LYS A 197 0.49 -23.11 -12.33
C LYS A 197 -0.31 -23.83 -11.22
N ARG A 198 0.18 -24.98 -10.72
CA ARG A 198 -0.53 -25.80 -9.71
C ARG A 198 -0.26 -25.33 -8.28
N TYR A 199 0.95 -24.83 -8.04
CA TYR A 199 1.43 -24.46 -6.71
C TYR A 199 1.74 -22.96 -6.58
N SER A 200 1.10 -22.13 -7.40
CA SER A 200 1.27 -20.67 -7.39
C SER A 200 0.94 -20.03 -6.04
N PHE A 201 0.09 -20.66 -5.23
CA PHE A 201 -0.25 -20.20 -3.88
C PHE A 201 0.87 -20.42 -2.84
N ILE A 202 1.89 -21.24 -3.12
CA ILE A 202 2.97 -21.47 -2.15
C ILE A 202 3.75 -20.18 -1.89
N THR A 203 4.06 -19.40 -2.93
CA THR A 203 4.76 -18.12 -2.76
C THR A 203 3.91 -17.08 -2.01
N LEU A 204 2.58 -17.16 -2.13
CA LEU A 204 1.65 -16.30 -1.40
C LEU A 204 1.74 -16.49 0.13
N SER A 205 2.09 -17.71 0.59
CA SER A 205 2.23 -18.00 2.02
C SER A 205 3.28 -17.12 2.73
N LEU A 206 4.25 -16.58 1.98
CA LEU A 206 5.29 -15.69 2.51
C LEU A 206 4.72 -14.39 3.10
N VAL A 207 3.56 -13.93 2.63
CA VAL A 207 2.87 -12.74 3.20
C VAL A 207 2.47 -12.97 4.66
N PHE A 208 2.13 -14.22 5.01
CA PHE A 208 1.67 -14.59 6.34
C PHE A 208 2.81 -15.07 7.24
N PHE A 209 4.03 -15.22 6.73
CA PHE A 209 5.18 -15.63 7.53
C PHE A 209 5.44 -14.70 8.74
N PRO A 210 5.35 -13.35 8.61
CA PRO A 210 5.48 -12.45 9.75
C PRO A 210 4.40 -12.62 10.85
N THR A 211 3.31 -13.35 10.56
CA THR A 211 2.23 -13.58 11.54
C THR A 211 2.42 -14.85 12.39
N ILE A 212 3.57 -15.52 12.29
CA ILE A 212 3.89 -16.71 13.10
C ILE A 212 3.77 -16.43 14.61
N GLY A 213 4.16 -15.24 15.08
CA GLY A 213 4.00 -14.86 16.49
C GLY A 213 2.54 -14.82 16.94
N LEU A 214 1.64 -14.28 16.11
CA LEU A 214 0.20 -14.25 16.38
C LEU A 214 -0.37 -15.67 16.43
N ILE A 215 0.01 -16.53 15.49
CA ILE A 215 -0.44 -17.93 15.46
C ILE A 215 0.00 -18.66 16.73
N TRP A 216 1.26 -18.47 17.14
CA TRP A 216 1.80 -19.09 18.35
C TRP A 216 1.06 -18.63 19.61
N LEU A 217 0.75 -17.34 19.73
CA LEU A 217 -0.02 -16.80 20.86
C LEU A 217 -1.46 -17.34 20.91
N LEU A 218 -2.12 -17.46 19.75
CA LEU A 218 -3.46 -18.07 19.68
C LEU A 218 -3.43 -19.55 20.11
N ILE A 219 -2.43 -20.32 19.65
CA ILE A 219 -2.25 -21.73 20.05
C ILE A 219 -1.96 -21.83 21.56
N SER A 220 -1.26 -20.85 22.12
CA SER A 220 -0.94 -20.77 23.54
C SER A 220 -2.14 -20.36 24.42
N GLY A 221 -3.31 -20.13 23.83
CA GLY A 221 -4.57 -19.87 24.56
C GLY A 221 -4.88 -18.40 24.81
N TYR A 222 -4.11 -17.46 24.23
CA TYR A 222 -4.43 -16.03 24.31
C TYR A 222 -5.70 -15.71 23.51
N SER A 223 -6.47 -14.72 23.99
CA SER A 223 -7.60 -14.19 23.22
C SER A 223 -7.11 -13.58 21.90
N LEU A 224 -7.99 -13.46 20.88
CA LEU A 224 -7.62 -12.90 19.59
C LEU A 224 -6.98 -11.51 19.70
N LEU A 225 -7.52 -10.67 20.58
CA LEU A 225 -7.04 -9.31 20.77
C LEU A 225 -5.68 -9.29 21.49
N ASP A 226 -5.51 -10.13 22.51
CA ASP A 226 -4.25 -10.22 23.25
C ASP A 226 -3.14 -10.83 22.41
N ALA A 227 -3.46 -11.87 21.63
CA ALA A 227 -2.53 -12.47 20.68
C ALA A 227 -2.10 -11.49 19.58
N TYR A 228 -3.04 -10.69 19.07
CA TYR A 228 -2.73 -9.64 18.09
C TYR A 228 -1.80 -8.59 18.69
N ASN A 229 -2.15 -8.02 19.84
CA ASN A 229 -1.32 -6.99 20.49
C ASN A 229 0.05 -7.54 20.89
N GLY A 230 0.09 -8.73 21.49
CA GLY A 230 1.34 -9.40 21.89
C GLY A 230 2.25 -9.77 20.71
N SER A 231 1.69 -9.99 19.51
CA SER A 231 2.50 -10.32 18.33
C SER A 231 3.43 -9.18 17.87
N PHE A 232 3.16 -7.94 18.30
CA PHE A 232 4.02 -6.78 18.03
C PHE A 232 5.07 -6.52 19.12
N HIS A 233 4.99 -7.22 20.25
CA HIS A 233 5.84 -7.02 21.41
C HIS A 233 6.58 -8.32 21.74
N ILE A 234 7.79 -8.47 21.18
CA ILE A 234 8.60 -9.70 21.31
C ILE A 234 9.38 -9.71 22.65
N ILE A 235 9.60 -8.55 23.26
CA ILE A 235 10.37 -8.40 24.51
C ILE A 235 9.48 -7.74 25.58
N ASN A 236 9.21 -8.49 26.65
CA ASN A 236 8.61 -7.91 27.85
C ASN A 236 9.65 -6.98 28.52
N GLY A 237 9.44 -5.67 28.49
CA GLY A 237 10.26 -4.76 29.31
C GLY A 237 10.43 -3.32 28.80
N GLU A 238 10.19 -3.03 27.53
CA GLU A 238 10.36 -1.66 27.01
C GLU A 238 9.02 -1.11 26.50
N PHE A 239 8.54 -0.11 27.24
CA PHE A 239 7.36 0.75 27.01
C PHE A 239 5.97 0.16 27.31
N GLY A 240 5.56 0.28 28.58
CA GLY A 240 4.17 0.59 28.95
C GLY A 240 3.29 -0.58 29.43
N HIS A 241 3.38 -0.88 30.73
CA HIS A 241 2.48 -1.69 31.56
C HIS A 241 2.37 -3.21 31.29
N SER A 242 3.07 -3.95 32.16
CA SER A 242 2.72 -5.25 32.74
C SER A 242 1.48 -5.97 32.17
N PHE A 243 1.71 -6.96 31.31
CA PHE A 243 0.86 -8.14 31.25
C PHE A 243 1.06 -8.96 32.54
N ASN A 244 0.49 -8.50 33.66
CA ASN A 244 0.27 -9.35 34.82
C ASN A 244 -1.02 -10.13 34.57
N ALA A 245 -0.89 -11.28 33.91
CA ALA A 245 -1.85 -12.35 34.08
C ALA A 245 -1.46 -13.10 35.36
N GLY A 246 -2.17 -12.82 36.46
CA GLY A 246 -2.00 -13.55 37.71
C GLY A 246 -2.23 -12.71 38.97
N GLU A 247 -3.48 -12.32 39.21
CA GLU A 247 -4.21 -12.50 40.48
C GLU A 247 -5.72 -12.46 40.20
#